data_AF-A0A382EXL6-F1
#
_entry.id   AF-A0A382EXL6-F1
#
_cell.length_a   1.000
_cell.length_b   1.000
_cell.length_c   1.000
_cell.angle_alpha   90.00
_cell.angle_beta   90.00
_cell.angle_gamma   90.00
#
_symmetry.space_group_name_H-M   'P 1'
#
loop_
_entity.id
_entity.type
_entity.pdbx_description
1 polymer ?
#
loop_
_entity_poly.entity_id
_entity_poly.type
_entity_poly.pdbx_seq_one_letter_code
_entity_poly.pdbx_strand_id
1 'polypeptide(L)'
;MSSQIKTNNVPPGVEESLHSHSTENGKRSSGVTLRSVMIGLLIVVTVATVSPYSQAVMRASIMTADHFSMAVVVLFFVMFILFNVILRTFRVSMALTPQELVVIFIMGMVGAGFATNGFTAPFLSVITSPYINATPENRWAEFFYAHIPAWAAVHDTDNALTWYREGLPEGETIPWRAWVLPLFWWFTMAGALVFMSLCIMTILRKQWVENER
;
A
#
# COMPACT_ATOMS: atom_id res chain seq x y z
N MET A 1 34.78 -61.53 9.86
CA MET A 1 35.55 -60.33 10.25
C MET A 1 34.55 -59.27 10.65
N SER A 2 34.51 -58.99 11.95
CA SER A 2 33.51 -58.19 12.68
C SER A 2 33.59 -56.71 12.36
N SER A 3 32.45 -56.03 12.22
CA SER A 3 32.32 -54.61 12.54
C SER A 3 30.84 -54.27 12.77
N GLN A 4 30.38 -54.62 13.97
CA GLN A 4 29.19 -54.04 14.60
C GLN A 4 29.50 -52.57 14.91
N ILE A 5 28.95 -51.64 14.11
CA ILE A 5 28.98 -50.22 14.44
C ILE A 5 27.96 -50.00 15.57
N LYS A 6 28.53 -49.71 16.74
CA LYS A 6 27.86 -49.42 18.00
C LYS A 6 26.64 -48.53 17.82
N THR A 7 25.53 -49.03 18.36
CA THR A 7 24.38 -48.27 18.84
C THR A 7 24.85 -47.05 19.63
N ASN A 8 24.61 -45.85 19.08
CA ASN A 8 24.79 -44.61 19.82
C ASN A 8 23.78 -44.60 20.97
N ASN A 9 24.34 -44.68 22.17
CA ASN A 9 23.67 -44.60 23.45
C ASN A 9 23.25 -43.14 23.66
N VAL A 10 22.09 -42.75 23.12
CA VAL A 10 21.47 -41.46 23.41
C VAL A 10 20.98 -41.53 24.87
N PRO A 11 21.41 -40.61 25.76
CA PRO A 11 20.94 -40.60 27.14
C PRO A 11 19.41 -40.44 27.18
N PRO A 12 18.67 -41.14 28.05
CA PRO A 12 17.21 -41.16 28.07
C PRO A 12 16.52 -39.82 28.40
N GLY A 13 17.26 -38.71 28.49
CA GLY A 13 16.72 -37.34 28.63
C GLY A 13 17.02 -36.41 27.44
N VAL A 14 17.76 -36.87 26.42
CA VAL A 14 18.09 -36.04 25.23
C VAL A 14 16.99 -36.10 24.18
N GLU A 15 16.30 -37.23 24.01
CA GLU A 15 15.10 -37.29 23.17
C GLU A 15 13.96 -36.46 23.79
N GLU A 16 13.83 -36.48 25.12
CA GLU A 16 12.82 -35.70 25.84
C GLU A 16 13.09 -34.19 25.77
N SER A 17 14.36 -33.76 25.77
CA SER A 17 14.73 -32.34 25.58
C SER A 17 14.60 -31.84 24.14
N LEU A 18 14.84 -32.72 23.15
CA LEU A 18 14.60 -32.41 21.73
C LEU A 18 13.09 -32.33 21.41
N HIS A 19 12.27 -33.15 22.08
CA HIS A 19 10.82 -33.08 21.98
C HIS A 19 10.21 -31.93 22.81
N SER A 20 10.79 -31.56 23.96
CA SER A 20 10.29 -30.43 24.76
C SER A 20 10.57 -29.07 24.13
N HIS A 21 11.68 -28.93 23.37
CA HIS A 21 11.98 -27.69 22.64
C HIS A 21 11.17 -27.51 21.35
N SER A 22 10.51 -28.55 20.84
CA SER A 22 9.67 -28.45 19.63
C SER A 22 8.20 -28.13 19.92
N THR A 23 7.79 -28.08 21.20
CA THR A 23 6.41 -27.78 21.60
C THR A 23 6.16 -26.37 22.15
N GLU A 24 7.16 -25.50 22.23
CA GLU A 24 6.93 -24.05 22.39
C GLU A 24 6.66 -23.39 21.05
N ASN A 25 5.66 -23.88 20.32
CA ASN A 25 5.01 -23.09 19.29
C ASN A 25 4.10 -22.08 20.01
N GLY A 26 4.72 -21.14 20.71
CA GLY A 26 4.04 -20.05 21.40
C GLY A 26 3.07 -19.41 20.43
N LYS A 27 1.78 -19.34 20.80
CA LYS A 27 0.74 -18.62 20.05
C LYS A 27 1.32 -17.27 19.65
N ARG A 28 1.81 -17.14 18.41
CA ARG A 28 2.21 -15.84 17.87
C ARG A 28 0.92 -15.03 17.83
N SER A 29 0.79 -14.07 18.75
CA SER A 29 -0.31 -13.14 18.72
C SER A 29 -0.26 -12.43 17.37
N SER A 30 -1.24 -12.70 16.51
CA SER A 30 -1.34 -12.04 15.21
C SER A 30 -1.51 -10.54 15.46
N GLY A 31 -0.62 -9.71 14.90
CA GLY A 31 -0.77 -8.24 14.92
C GLY A 31 -1.95 -7.74 14.09
N VAL A 32 -2.50 -8.61 13.24
CA VAL A 32 -3.69 -8.34 12.45
C VAL A 32 -4.90 -8.61 13.33
N THR A 33 -5.33 -7.57 14.03
CA THR A 33 -6.56 -7.56 14.83
C THR A 33 -7.56 -6.64 14.15
N LEU A 34 -8.86 -6.86 14.38
CA LEU A 34 -9.89 -6.00 13.80
C LEU A 34 -9.66 -4.52 14.16
N ARG A 35 -9.22 -4.24 15.40
CA ARG A 35 -8.88 -2.88 15.83
C ARG A 35 -7.72 -2.27 15.04
N SER A 36 -6.64 -3.02 14.79
CA SER A 36 -5.50 -2.48 14.04
C SER A 36 -5.85 -2.21 12.58
N VAL A 37 -6.66 -3.09 11.97
CA VAL A 37 -7.19 -2.88 10.61
C VAL A 37 -8.11 -1.66 10.54
N MET A 38 -9.03 -1.48 11.48
CA MET A 38 -9.94 -0.33 11.49
C MET A 38 -9.20 1.00 11.68
N ILE A 39 -8.23 1.05 12.60
CA ILE A 39 -7.42 2.25 12.84
C ILE A 39 -6.52 2.53 11.63
N GLY A 40 -5.88 1.50 11.07
CA GLY A 40 -5.09 1.62 9.85
C GLY A 40 -5.91 2.13 8.68
N LEU A 41 -7.12 1.61 8.48
CA LEU A 41 -8.03 2.04 7.42
C LEU A 41 -8.45 3.51 7.60
N LEU A 42 -8.76 3.93 8.83
CA LEU A 42 -9.07 5.33 9.14
C LEU A 42 -7.91 6.26 8.75
N ILE A 43 -6.67 5.86 9.06
CA ILE A 43 -5.47 6.62 8.70
C ILE A 43 -5.28 6.66 7.20
N VAL A 44 -5.45 5.53 6.50
CA VAL A 44 -5.37 5.48 5.04
C VAL A 44 -6.37 6.44 4.40
N VAL A 45 -7.63 6.42 4.84
CA VAL A 45 -8.67 7.35 4.33
C VAL A 45 -8.33 8.80 4.62
N THR A 46 -7.84 9.10 5.83
CA THR A 46 -7.44 10.46 6.21
C THR A 46 -6.28 10.95 5.35
N VAL A 47 -5.26 10.13 5.14
CA VAL A 47 -4.12 10.49 4.29
C VAL A 47 -4.54 10.62 2.82
N ALA A 48 -5.35 9.69 2.31
CA ALA A 48 -5.85 9.70 0.94
C ALA A 48 -6.75 10.91 0.62
N THR A 49 -7.30 11.59 1.62
CA THR A 49 -8.11 12.79 1.44
C THR A 49 -7.33 14.07 1.72
N VAL A 50 -6.64 14.13 2.86
CA VAL A 50 -5.90 15.32 3.30
C VAL A 50 -4.70 15.61 2.40
N SER A 51 -3.97 14.59 1.95
CA SER A 51 -2.77 14.78 1.13
C SER A 51 -3.08 15.42 -0.24
N PRO A 52 -4.00 14.91 -1.07
CA PRO A 52 -4.34 15.57 -2.32
C PRO A 52 -5.00 16.93 -2.09
N TYR A 53 -5.84 17.09 -1.06
CA TYR A 53 -6.42 18.39 -0.71
C TYR A 53 -5.35 19.44 -0.38
N SER A 54 -4.34 19.04 0.41
CA SER A 54 -3.24 19.94 0.80
C SER A 54 -2.39 20.37 -0.39
N GLN A 55 -2.17 19.48 -1.36
CA GLN A 55 -1.42 19.80 -2.57
C GLN A 55 -2.24 20.65 -3.56
N ALA A 56 -3.50 20.27 -3.79
CA ALA A 56 -4.37 20.92 -4.77
C ALA A 56 -4.85 22.31 -4.32
N VAL A 57 -5.23 22.45 -3.04
CA VAL A 57 -5.84 23.69 -2.52
C VAL A 57 -4.82 24.58 -1.81
N MET A 58 -4.04 24.01 -0.89
CA MET A 58 -3.08 24.80 -0.09
C MET A 58 -1.76 25.08 -0.82
N ARG A 59 -1.57 24.52 -2.03
CA ARG A 59 -0.31 24.57 -2.81
C ARG A 59 0.90 24.25 -1.94
N ALA A 60 0.71 23.34 -0.97
CA ALA A 60 1.74 22.98 -0.02
C ALA A 60 2.96 22.41 -0.75
N SER A 61 4.16 22.69 -0.23
CA SER A 61 5.40 22.29 -0.87
C SER A 61 5.49 20.77 -1.07
N ILE A 62 6.00 20.37 -2.23
CA ILE A 62 6.18 18.99 -2.71
C ILE A 62 7.24 18.22 -1.87
N MET A 63 7.79 18.81 -0.80
CA MET A 63 8.81 18.17 0.05
C MET A 63 8.39 16.82 0.68
N THR A 64 7.10 16.48 0.64
CA THR A 64 6.56 15.16 1.07
C THR A 64 6.26 14.20 -0.09
N ALA A 65 6.51 14.59 -1.34
CA ALA A 65 6.14 13.83 -2.53
C ALA A 65 7.12 12.71 -2.89
N ASP A 66 8.37 12.80 -2.44
CA ASP A 66 9.41 11.85 -2.82
C ASP A 66 9.76 10.87 -1.70
N HIS A 67 10.24 9.72 -2.16
CA HIS A 67 10.08 8.42 -1.54
C HIS A 67 10.89 8.28 -0.24
N PHE A 68 10.19 7.96 0.85
CA PHE A 68 10.74 7.39 2.09
C PHE A 68 11.97 8.09 2.67
N SER A 69 11.81 9.34 3.14
CA SER A 69 12.77 9.87 4.11
C SER A 69 12.63 9.09 5.42
N MET A 70 13.72 8.44 5.87
CA MET A 70 13.77 7.77 7.18
C MET A 70 13.34 8.69 8.33
N ALA A 71 13.51 10.01 8.17
CA ALA A 71 13.04 10.99 9.15
C ALA A 71 11.51 10.95 9.34
N VAL A 72 10.74 10.75 8.27
CA VAL A 72 9.27 10.66 8.34
C VAL A 72 8.85 9.38 9.07
N VAL A 73 9.55 8.27 8.82
CA VAL A 73 9.33 7.01 9.52
C VAL A 73 9.59 7.17 11.02
N VAL A 74 10.71 7.78 11.41
CA VAL A 74 11.04 8.03 12.82
C VAL A 74 9.99 8.95 13.47
N LEU A 75 9.60 10.04 12.81
CA LEU A 75 8.59 10.96 13.33
C LEU A 75 7.24 10.29 13.54
N PHE A 76 6.85 9.42 12.59
CA PHE A 76 5.63 8.63 12.68
C PHE A 76 5.68 7.64 13.84
N PHE A 77 6.81 6.94 14.03
CA PHE A 77 7.00 6.07 15.18
C PHE A 77 6.90 6.82 16.51
N VAL A 78 7.55 7.99 16.63
CA VAL A 78 7.47 8.84 17.83
C VAL A 78 6.03 9.27 18.11
N MET A 79 5.29 9.69 17.08
CA MET A 79 3.89 10.10 17.20
C MET A 79 3.01 8.93 17.65
N PHE A 80 3.22 7.73 17.11
CA PHE A 80 2.49 6.53 17.51
C PHE A 80 2.81 6.05 18.92
N ILE A 81 4.07 6.15 19.34
CA ILE A 81 4.47 5.87 20.73
C ILE A 81 3.78 6.85 21.66
N LEU A 82 3.81 8.15 21.35
CA LEU A 82 3.15 9.18 22.16
C LEU A 82 1.63 8.95 22.23
N PHE A 83 1.00 8.64 21.10
CA PHE A 83 -0.42 8.30 21.04
C PHE A 83 -0.76 7.07 21.90
N ASN A 84 0.07 6.03 21.86
CA ASN A 84 -0.13 4.83 22.67
C ASN A 84 0.08 5.10 24.18
N VAL A 85 1.04 5.96 24.53
CA VAL A 85 1.25 6.43 25.91
C VAL A 85 0.03 7.19 26.42
N ILE A 86 -0.50 8.13 25.63
CA ILE A 86 -1.71 8.90 25.96
C ILE A 86 -2.92 7.97 26.15
N LEU A 87 -3.14 7.03 25.23
CA LEU A 87 -4.21 6.03 25.35
C LEU A 87 -4.10 5.24 26.65
N ARG A 88 -2.88 4.86 27.02
CA ARG A 88 -2.61 4.10 28.25
C ARG A 88 -2.89 4.92 29.52
N THR A 89 -2.73 6.24 29.48
CA THR A 89 -3.10 7.15 30.57
C THR A 89 -4.61 7.21 30.80
N PHE A 90 -5.42 7.08 29.74
CA PHE A 90 -6.88 7.03 29.87
C PHE A 90 -7.39 5.63 30.25
N ARG A 91 -6.99 4.59 29.50
CA ARG A 91 -7.35 3.19 29.79
C ARG A 91 -6.30 2.23 29.24
N VAL A 92 -5.72 1.42 30.11
CA VAL A 92 -4.73 0.38 29.74
C VAL A 92 -5.27 -0.60 28.70
N SER A 93 -6.58 -0.90 28.72
CA SER A 93 -7.23 -1.79 27.74
C SER A 93 -7.32 -1.21 26.33
N MET A 94 -7.18 0.10 26.16
CA MET A 94 -7.16 0.77 24.85
C MET A 94 -5.75 0.86 24.24
N ALA A 95 -4.71 0.49 25.00
CA ALA A 95 -3.35 0.50 24.48
C ALA A 95 -3.17 -0.53 23.35
N LEU A 96 -2.52 -0.08 22.28
CA LEU A 96 -2.20 -0.90 21.11
C LEU A 96 -0.97 -1.76 21.38
N THR A 97 -0.98 -2.99 20.89
CA THR A 97 0.22 -3.84 20.98
C THR A 97 1.28 -3.38 19.98
N PRO A 98 2.58 -3.69 20.21
CA PRO A 98 3.63 -3.39 19.24
C PRO A 98 3.34 -3.97 17.85
N GLN A 99 2.71 -5.15 17.78
CA GLN A 99 2.39 -5.82 16.53
C GLN A 99 1.28 -5.08 15.76
N GLU A 100 0.31 -4.51 16.47
CA GLU A 100 -0.76 -3.71 15.88
C GLU A 100 -0.25 -2.37 15.37
N LEU A 101 0.65 -1.74 16.12
CA LEU A 101 1.32 -0.51 15.69
C LEU A 101 2.08 -0.73 14.38
N VAL A 102 2.78 -1.86 14.24
CA VAL A 102 3.47 -2.21 12.99
C VAL A 102 2.48 -2.40 11.83
N VAL A 103 1.34 -3.06 12.06
CA VAL A 103 0.30 -3.21 11.02
C VAL A 103 -0.28 -1.86 10.60
N ILE A 104 -0.66 -1.02 11.57
CA ILE A 104 -1.19 0.33 11.30
C ILE A 104 -0.15 1.16 10.54
N PHE A 105 1.11 1.07 10.95
CA PHE A 105 2.22 1.76 10.30
C PHE A 105 2.39 1.32 8.85
N ILE A 106 2.43 0.02 8.57
CA ILE A 106 2.53 -0.51 7.21
C ILE A 106 1.34 -0.04 6.37
N MET A 107 0.11 -0.12 6.90
CA MET A 107 -1.08 0.37 6.20
C MET A 107 -0.97 1.86 5.87
N GLY A 108 -0.57 2.67 6.85
CA GLY A 108 -0.37 4.12 6.67
C GLY A 108 0.70 4.45 5.64
N MET A 109 1.83 3.74 5.64
CA MET A 109 2.89 3.93 4.65
C MET A 109 2.44 3.59 3.24
N VAL A 110 1.77 2.45 3.08
CA VAL A 110 1.22 2.05 1.77
C VAL A 110 0.18 3.08 1.31
N GLY A 111 -0.75 3.48 2.18
CA GLY A 111 -1.76 4.50 1.86
C GLY A 111 -1.15 5.84 1.46
N ALA A 112 -0.14 6.31 2.20
CA ALA A 112 0.56 7.57 1.90
C ALA A 112 1.30 7.52 0.56
N GLY A 113 1.97 6.41 0.25
CA GLY A 113 2.67 6.25 -1.02
C GLY A 113 1.72 6.33 -2.22
N PHE A 114 0.55 5.70 -2.14
CA PHE A 114 -0.41 5.70 -3.24
C PHE A 114 -1.24 6.99 -3.35
N ALA A 115 -1.47 7.70 -2.25
CA ALA A 115 -2.42 8.82 -2.19
C ALA A 115 -2.11 9.98 -3.13
N THR A 116 -0.83 10.22 -3.46
CA THR A 116 -0.45 11.42 -4.24
C THR A 116 0.53 11.10 -5.38
N ASN A 117 1.78 11.56 -5.31
CA ASN A 117 2.75 11.45 -6.40
C ASN A 117 3.28 10.04 -6.63
N GLY A 118 3.18 9.14 -5.64
CA GLY A 118 3.64 7.76 -5.82
C GLY A 118 2.75 6.91 -6.72
N PHE A 119 1.49 7.31 -6.95
CA PHE A 119 0.63 6.61 -7.91
C PHE A 119 -0.45 7.52 -8.50
N THR A 120 -1.35 8.06 -7.66
CA THR A 120 -2.60 8.67 -8.12
C THR A 120 -2.42 9.83 -9.09
N ALA A 121 -1.53 10.79 -8.79
CA ALA A 121 -1.32 11.96 -9.65
C ALA A 121 -0.70 11.62 -11.02
N PRO A 122 0.43 10.88 -11.11
CA PRO A 122 0.98 10.49 -12.40
C PRO A 122 0.05 9.55 -13.16
N PHE A 123 -0.65 8.65 -12.46
CA PHE A 123 -1.63 7.74 -13.07
C PHE A 123 -2.76 8.51 -13.76
N LEU A 124 -3.40 9.44 -13.05
CA LEU A 124 -4.45 10.28 -13.63
C LEU A 124 -3.93 11.09 -14.83
N SER A 125 -2.73 11.65 -14.73
CA SER A 125 -2.08 12.36 -15.84
C SER A 125 -1.93 11.45 -17.08
N VAL A 126 -1.47 10.21 -16.91
CA VAL A 126 -1.30 9.26 -18.03
C VAL A 126 -2.62 8.96 -18.74
N ILE A 127 -3.70 8.71 -18.00
CA ILE A 127 -4.98 8.33 -18.60
C ILE A 127 -5.75 9.51 -19.20
N THR A 128 -5.45 10.76 -18.81
CA THR A 128 -6.13 11.96 -19.35
C THR A 128 -5.31 12.75 -20.38
N SER A 129 -3.98 12.68 -20.30
CA SER A 129 -3.05 13.51 -21.10
C SER A 129 -3.28 13.44 -22.62
N PRO A 130 -3.55 12.26 -23.24
CA PRO A 130 -3.74 12.19 -24.69
C PRO A 130 -4.83 13.11 -25.23
N TYR A 131 -5.89 13.33 -24.46
CA TYR A 131 -7.03 14.16 -24.85
C TYR A 131 -6.88 15.60 -24.35
N ILE A 132 -6.43 15.79 -23.11
CA ILE A 132 -6.26 17.10 -22.47
C ILE A 132 -5.16 17.94 -23.14
N ASN A 133 -4.10 17.31 -23.63
CA ASN A 133 -2.92 17.98 -24.19
C ASN A 133 -2.87 17.91 -25.73
N ALA A 134 -3.94 17.46 -26.39
CA ALA A 134 -4.01 17.48 -27.84
C ALA A 134 -4.10 18.93 -28.34
N THR A 135 -3.19 19.32 -29.23
CA THR A 135 -3.19 20.64 -29.87
C THR A 135 -3.11 20.48 -31.39
N PRO A 136 -3.52 21.50 -32.18
CA PRO A 136 -3.38 21.45 -33.63
C PRO A 136 -1.94 21.23 -34.10
N GLU A 137 -0.95 21.69 -33.33
CA GLU A 137 0.47 21.57 -33.66
C GLU A 137 1.01 20.15 -33.46
N ASN A 138 0.58 19.45 -32.41
CA ASN A 138 1.02 18.08 -32.15
C ASN A 138 0.20 17.03 -32.93
N ARG A 139 -0.98 17.43 -33.45
CA ARG A 139 -1.88 16.60 -34.26
C ARG A 139 -2.26 15.28 -33.60
N TRP A 140 -2.28 15.23 -32.27
CA TRP A 140 -2.54 13.97 -31.56
C TRP A 140 -3.92 13.40 -31.83
N ALA A 141 -4.92 14.28 -32.03
CA ALA A 141 -6.27 13.87 -32.41
C ALA A 141 -6.31 13.09 -33.74
N GLU A 142 -5.47 13.48 -34.70
CA GLU A 142 -5.44 12.86 -36.03
C GLU A 142 -4.68 11.52 -36.02
N PHE A 143 -3.56 11.45 -35.30
CA PHE A 143 -2.66 10.29 -35.36
C PHE A 143 -2.86 9.26 -34.25
N PHE A 144 -3.28 9.66 -33.04
CA PHE A 144 -3.30 8.77 -31.88
C PHE A 144 -4.70 8.34 -31.46
N TYR A 145 -5.74 9.16 -31.65
CA TYR A 145 -7.08 8.84 -31.12
C TYR A 145 -7.65 7.54 -31.67
N ALA A 146 -7.37 7.21 -32.94
CA ALA A 146 -7.80 5.95 -33.55
C ALA A 146 -7.10 4.70 -32.98
N HIS A 147 -5.96 4.87 -32.30
CA HIS A 147 -5.13 3.79 -31.76
C HIS A 147 -5.21 3.67 -30.24
N ILE A 148 -5.84 4.62 -29.56
CA ILE A 148 -6.06 4.57 -28.12
C ILE A 148 -7.39 3.82 -27.88
N PRO A 149 -7.35 2.62 -27.29
CA PRO A 149 -8.58 1.90 -27.00
C PRO A 149 -9.32 2.57 -25.83
N ALA A 150 -10.65 2.47 -25.83
CA ALA A 150 -11.51 3.14 -24.85
C ALA A 150 -11.28 2.76 -23.37
N TRP A 151 -10.59 1.65 -23.12
CA TRP A 151 -10.20 1.23 -21.78
C TRP A 151 -8.87 1.82 -21.31
N ALA A 152 -8.03 2.37 -22.20
CA ALA A 152 -6.69 2.82 -21.83
C ALA A 152 -6.68 4.26 -21.32
N ALA A 153 -7.59 5.10 -21.82
CA ALA A 153 -7.62 6.53 -21.53
C ALA A 153 -9.06 7.02 -21.32
N VAL A 154 -9.20 8.12 -20.58
CA VAL A 154 -10.48 8.79 -20.34
C VAL A 154 -10.78 9.68 -21.53
N HIS A 155 -11.93 9.45 -22.17
CA HIS A 155 -12.43 10.31 -23.24
C HIS A 155 -13.23 11.48 -22.66
N ASP A 156 -13.27 12.61 -23.37
CA ASP A 156 -14.07 13.77 -22.98
C ASP A 156 -15.57 13.59 -23.30
N THR A 157 -16.16 12.53 -22.75
CA THR A 157 -17.61 12.32 -22.81
C THR A 157 -18.25 13.04 -21.63
N ASP A 158 -19.35 13.76 -21.87
CA ASP A 158 -20.09 14.50 -20.83
C ASP A 158 -19.21 15.53 -20.07
N ASN A 159 -18.29 16.21 -20.77
CA ASN A 159 -17.34 17.20 -20.21
C ASN A 159 -16.41 16.65 -19.12
N ALA A 160 -16.17 15.34 -19.07
CA ALA A 160 -15.39 14.69 -18.02
C ALA A 160 -13.97 15.25 -17.88
N LEU A 161 -13.30 15.56 -18.99
CA LEU A 161 -11.93 16.09 -18.96
C LEU A 161 -11.91 17.59 -18.74
N THR A 162 -12.91 18.32 -19.29
CA THR A 162 -13.10 19.74 -19.01
C THR A 162 -13.28 19.98 -17.53
N TRP A 163 -14.20 19.27 -16.88
CA TRP A 163 -14.46 19.41 -15.44
C TRP A 163 -13.32 18.90 -14.57
N TYR A 164 -12.55 17.92 -15.05
CA TYR A 164 -11.32 17.51 -14.37
C TYR A 164 -10.26 18.63 -14.35
N ARG A 165 -10.12 19.37 -15.46
CA ARG A 165 -9.15 20.48 -15.57
C ARG A 165 -9.64 21.76 -14.88
N GLU A 166 -10.90 22.12 -15.09
CA GLU A 166 -11.46 23.42 -14.72
C GLU A 166 -12.19 23.39 -13.36
N GLY A 167 -12.48 22.19 -12.85
CA GLY A 167 -13.29 21.98 -11.66
C GLY A 167 -14.72 21.58 -12.00
N LEU A 168 -15.36 20.83 -11.10
CA LEU A 168 -16.74 20.42 -11.24
C LEU A 168 -17.67 21.62 -10.99
N PRO A 169 -18.59 21.96 -11.91
CA PRO A 169 -19.57 23.02 -11.69
C PRO A 169 -20.46 22.74 -10.47
N GLU A 170 -20.94 23.81 -9.82
CA GLU A 170 -21.87 23.67 -8.69
C GLU A 170 -23.18 23.00 -9.12
N GLY A 171 -23.60 21.97 -8.39
CA GLY A 171 -24.84 21.23 -8.66
C GLY A 171 -24.70 20.09 -9.68
N GLU A 172 -23.57 19.98 -10.37
CA GLU A 172 -23.29 18.86 -11.27
C GLU A 172 -22.72 17.64 -10.56
N THR A 173 -22.83 16.48 -11.21
CA THR A 173 -22.30 15.21 -10.69
C THR A 173 -21.09 14.75 -11.49
N ILE A 174 -20.17 14.05 -10.83
CA ILE A 174 -18.98 13.51 -11.50
C ILE A 174 -19.43 12.52 -12.60
N PRO A 175 -18.99 12.70 -13.87
CA PRO A 175 -19.41 11.88 -15.00
C PRO A 175 -18.70 10.52 -14.99
N TRP A 176 -19.03 9.67 -14.01
CA TRP A 176 -18.37 8.39 -13.74
C TRP A 176 -18.30 7.45 -14.95
N ARG A 177 -19.23 7.56 -15.89
CA ARG A 177 -19.28 6.73 -17.10
C ARG A 177 -17.99 6.83 -17.93
N ALA A 178 -17.35 8.00 -17.98
CA ALA A 178 -16.08 8.20 -18.66
C ALA A 178 -14.88 7.57 -17.91
N TRP A 179 -14.99 7.39 -16.60
CA TRP A 179 -13.90 6.98 -15.72
C TRP A 179 -13.92 5.49 -15.39
N VAL A 180 -15.10 4.89 -15.20
CA VAL A 180 -15.23 3.51 -14.68
C VAL A 180 -14.50 2.50 -15.55
N LEU A 181 -14.62 2.60 -16.89
CA LEU A 181 -14.00 1.64 -17.79
C LEU A 181 -12.45 1.71 -17.74
N PRO A 182 -11.80 2.89 -17.89
CA PRO A 182 -10.36 2.97 -17.70
C PRO A 182 -9.89 2.56 -16.30
N LEU A 183 -10.54 3.07 -15.25
CA LEU A 183 -10.14 2.76 -13.88
C LEU A 183 -10.23 1.26 -13.59
N PHE A 184 -11.28 0.58 -14.05
CA PHE A 184 -11.44 -0.85 -13.84
C PHE A 184 -10.28 -1.67 -14.41
N TRP A 185 -9.90 -1.42 -15.66
CA TRP A 185 -8.81 -2.17 -16.30
C TRP A 185 -7.44 -1.85 -15.70
N TRP A 186 -7.18 -0.58 -15.42
CA TRP A 186 -5.93 -0.17 -14.78
C TRP A 186 -5.78 -0.69 -13.36
N PHE A 187 -6.84 -0.65 -12.54
CA PHE A 187 -6.79 -1.23 -11.19
C PHE A 187 -6.72 -2.76 -11.21
N THR A 188 -7.35 -3.42 -12.19
CA THR A 188 -7.20 -4.87 -12.38
C THR A 188 -5.75 -5.22 -12.69
N MET A 189 -5.11 -4.49 -13.61
CA MET A 189 -3.71 -4.67 -13.94
C MET A 189 -2.80 -4.39 -12.73
N ALA A 190 -3.03 -3.29 -12.01
CA ALA A 190 -2.27 -2.96 -10.81
C ALA A 190 -2.42 -4.04 -9.72
N GLY A 191 -3.63 -4.57 -9.53
CA GLY A 191 -3.90 -5.67 -8.61
C GLY A 191 -3.14 -6.94 -8.99
N ALA A 192 -3.10 -7.29 -10.28
CA ALA A 192 -2.31 -8.42 -10.77
C ALA A 192 -0.81 -8.24 -10.52
N LEU A 193 -0.27 -7.03 -10.71
CA LEU A 193 1.13 -6.71 -10.44
C LEU A 193 1.48 -6.80 -8.95
N VAL A 194 0.61 -6.28 -8.08
CA VAL A 194 0.78 -6.39 -6.63
C VAL A 194 0.73 -7.86 -6.21
N PHE A 195 -0.22 -8.64 -6.74
CA PHE A 195 -0.33 -10.07 -6.45
C PHE A 195 0.92 -10.84 -6.89
N MET A 196 1.40 -10.62 -8.12
CA MET A 196 2.65 -11.19 -8.61
C MET A 196 3.84 -10.82 -7.73
N SER A 197 3.95 -9.56 -7.32
CA SER A 197 5.01 -9.09 -6.42
C SER A 197 4.97 -9.81 -5.08
N LEU A 198 3.77 -10.01 -4.51
CA LEU A 198 3.59 -10.78 -3.28
C LEU A 198 4.00 -12.24 -3.47
N CYS A 199 3.66 -12.88 -4.59
CA CYS A 199 4.11 -14.23 -4.92
C CYS A 199 5.64 -14.33 -5.00
N ILE A 200 6.30 -13.37 -5.65
CA ILE A 200 7.76 -13.34 -5.74
C ILE A 200 8.37 -13.15 -4.34
N MET A 201 7.84 -12.23 -3.53
CA MET A 201 8.31 -12.02 -2.17
C MET A 201 8.20 -13.27 -1.29
N THR A 202 7.12 -14.06 -1.41
CA THR A 202 6.97 -15.29 -0.62
C THR A 202 7.96 -16.38 -1.04
N ILE A 203 8.24 -16.51 -2.34
CA ILE A 203 9.25 -17.44 -2.86
C ILE A 203 10.65 -17.03 -2.39
N LEU A 204 11.03 -15.78 -2.60
CA LEU A 204 12.36 -15.27 -2.22
C LEU A 204 12.58 -15.27 -0.71
N ARG A 205 11.54 -15.00 0.09
CA ARG A 205 11.61 -15.06 1.56
C ARG A 205 12.12 -16.41 2.04
N LYS A 206 11.71 -17.51 1.40
CA LYS A 206 12.15 -18.84 1.80
C LYS A 206 13.64 -19.04 1.53
N GLN A 207 14.10 -18.65 0.34
CA GLN A 207 15.49 -18.79 -0.08
C GLN A 207 16.43 -17.96 0.79
N TRP A 208 16.07 -16.72 1.11
CA TRP A 208 16.90 -15.84 1.94
C TRP A 208 17.04 -16.35 3.37
N VAL A 209 15.95 -16.82 3.98
CA VAL A 209 15.96 -17.28 5.38
C VAL A 209 16.67 -18.63 5.57
N GLU A 210 16.53 -19.54 4.61
CA GLU A 210 17.04 -20.92 4.72
C GLU A 210 18.46 -21.08 4.16
N ASN A 211 18.83 -20.34 3.10
CA ASN A 211 20.12 -20.52 2.41
C ASN A 211 21.12 -19.37 2.59
N GLU A 212 20.70 -18.16 2.96
CA GLU A 212 21.57 -16.97 2.99
C GLU A 212 21.79 -16.36 4.38
N ARG A 213 21.62 -17.15 5.45
CA ARG A 213 22.01 -16.73 6.81
C ARG A 213 23.52 -16.70 7.01
#